data_AF-Q1W7G4-F1
#
_entry.id   AF-Q1W7G4-F1
#
_cell.length_a   1.000
_cell.length_b   1.000
_cell.length_c   1.000
_cell.angle_alpha   90.00
_cell.angle_beta   90.00
_cell.angle_gamma   90.00
#
_symmetry.space_group_name_H-M   'P 1'
#
loop_
_entity.id
_entity.type
_entity.pdbx_description
1 polymer ?
#
loop_
_entity_poly.entity_id
_entity_poly.type
_entity_poly.pdbx_seq_one_letter_code
_entity_poly.pdbx_strand_id
1 'polypeptide(L)'
;WFRNDLRVHDNECLNAAHNESMSVLAVYCFDPRDYGKSSSGFDKTGPYRASFLIDSVADLRKNLQARGSDLVVRIGKPETVLVELAKAVGAEAVYAHREVSHDEVKGEDKIDAVMKDEGLEVKYFWGSTLYHVDDLPFKLEQMPTNYGGFREKVQGLEVRKTIEALDQLRGLPARGDVEPGEIPSLVDL
;
A
#
# COMPACT_ATOMS: atom_id res chain seq x y z
N TRP A 1 2.07 2.10 4.48
CA TRP A 1 1.74 0.67 4.39
C TRP A 1 1.66 0.32 2.92
N PHE A 2 2.57 -0.53 2.46
CA PHE A 2 2.63 -0.97 1.06
C PHE A 2 1.71 -2.17 0.82
N ARG A 3 1.09 -2.21 -0.36
CA ARG A 3 0.29 -3.32 -0.88
C ARG A 3 0.66 -3.62 -2.34
N ASN A 4 -0.14 -3.11 -3.29
CA ASN A 4 0.06 -3.29 -4.73
C ASN A 4 0.94 -2.18 -5.35
N ASP A 5 1.55 -1.35 -4.50
CA ASP A 5 2.34 -0.16 -4.84
C ASP A 5 3.81 -0.32 -4.45
N LEU A 6 4.40 -1.51 -4.70
CA LEU A 6 5.75 -1.92 -4.30
C LEU A 6 6.88 -1.17 -5.04
N ARG A 7 6.91 0.16 -4.90
CA ARG A 7 7.84 1.07 -5.57
C ARG A 7 8.10 2.32 -4.73
N VAL A 8 9.28 2.90 -4.94
CA VAL A 8 9.70 4.17 -4.32
C VAL A 8 9.58 5.38 -5.25
N HIS A 9 9.50 5.15 -6.57
CA HIS A 9 9.26 6.19 -7.57
C HIS A 9 7.76 6.37 -7.77
N ASP A 10 7.34 7.59 -8.12
CA ASP A 10 5.94 7.94 -8.41
C ASP A 10 4.96 7.37 -7.37
N ASN A 11 5.32 7.53 -6.09
CA ASN A 11 4.56 7.07 -4.95
C ASN A 11 4.23 8.28 -4.06
N GLU A 12 3.02 8.82 -4.26
CA GLU A 12 2.51 9.98 -3.53
C GLU A 12 2.35 9.67 -2.04
N CYS A 13 1.87 8.48 -1.69
CA CYS A 13 1.73 8.04 -0.31
C CYS A 13 3.07 8.06 0.44
N LEU A 14 4.14 7.53 -0.17
CA LEU A 14 5.47 7.54 0.42
C LEU A 14 6.02 8.98 0.55
N ASN A 15 5.79 9.83 -0.45
CA ASN A 15 6.19 11.23 -0.41
C ASN A 15 5.46 12.03 0.67
N ALA A 16 4.14 11.88 0.76
CA ALA A 16 3.32 12.52 1.79
C ALA A 16 3.76 12.08 3.19
N ALA A 17 3.93 10.77 3.41
CA ALA A 17 4.43 10.24 4.68
C ALA A 17 5.80 10.83 5.07
N HIS A 18 6.73 10.95 4.10
CA HIS A 18 8.05 11.55 4.32
C HIS A 18 7.98 13.04 4.70
N ASN A 19 7.12 13.80 4.03
CA ASN A 19 7.01 15.25 4.19
C ASN A 19 6.25 15.64 5.46
N GLU A 20 5.25 14.86 5.86
CA GLU A 20 4.35 15.17 6.97
C GLU A 20 4.81 14.58 8.31
N SER A 21 5.81 13.68 8.31
CA SER A 21 6.21 12.93 9.51
C SER A 21 7.69 13.17 9.90
N MET A 22 7.98 13.08 11.21
CA MET A 22 9.35 13.13 11.71
C MET A 22 10.15 11.85 11.41
N SER A 23 9.47 10.71 11.43
CA SER A 23 10.00 9.37 11.16
C SER A 23 8.97 8.57 10.40
N VAL A 24 9.40 7.62 9.56
CA VAL A 24 8.50 6.78 8.76
C VAL A 24 8.89 5.32 8.94
N LEU A 25 7.92 4.49 9.31
CA LEU A 25 8.04 3.04 9.33
C LEU A 25 7.36 2.46 8.08
N ALA A 26 8.15 2.00 7.11
CA ALA A 26 7.60 1.28 5.97
C ALA A 26 7.22 -0.15 6.39
N VAL A 27 6.00 -0.57 6.04
CA VAL A 27 5.45 -1.87 6.41
C VAL A 27 4.82 -2.56 5.21
N TYR A 28 5.07 -3.86 5.06
CA TYR A 28 4.35 -4.77 4.18
C TYR A 28 3.83 -5.97 4.97
N CYS A 29 2.58 -6.36 4.73
CA CYS A 29 1.95 -7.51 5.38
C CYS A 29 1.59 -8.56 4.34
N PHE A 30 2.14 -9.76 4.48
CA PHE A 30 1.65 -10.94 3.79
C PHE A 30 0.37 -11.40 4.49
N ASP A 31 -0.79 -11.09 3.90
CA ASP A 31 -2.08 -11.44 4.48
C ASP A 31 -2.42 -12.92 4.18
N PRO A 32 -2.60 -13.77 5.21
CA PRO A 32 -2.96 -15.17 4.99
C PRO A 32 -4.25 -15.37 4.17
N ARG A 33 -5.14 -14.37 4.10
CA ARG A 33 -6.36 -14.41 3.30
C ARG A 33 -6.10 -14.44 1.79
N ASP A 34 -4.90 -14.08 1.34
CA ASP A 34 -4.52 -14.02 -0.08
C ASP A 34 -3.90 -15.32 -0.60
N TYR A 35 -3.48 -16.22 0.31
CA TYR A 35 -2.83 -17.49 -0.01
C TYR A 35 -3.72 -18.71 0.25
N GLY A 36 -4.93 -18.48 0.76
CA GLY A 36 -5.97 -19.49 0.87
C GLY A 36 -6.62 -19.89 -0.47
N LYS A 37 -7.67 -20.71 -0.38
CA LYS A 37 -8.50 -21.08 -1.54
C LYS A 37 -9.57 -20.01 -1.83
N SER A 38 -9.83 -19.79 -3.11
CA SER A 38 -10.98 -19.01 -3.60
C SER A 38 -12.28 -19.79 -3.44
N SER A 39 -13.42 -19.13 -3.64
CA SER A 39 -14.74 -19.76 -3.62
C SER A 39 -14.90 -20.91 -4.63
N SER A 40 -14.10 -20.91 -5.69
CA SER A 40 -14.08 -21.95 -6.73
C SER A 40 -13.06 -23.06 -6.45
N GLY A 41 -12.38 -23.04 -5.30
CA GLY A 41 -11.42 -24.07 -4.87
C GLY A 41 -9.99 -23.93 -5.43
N PHE A 42 -9.72 -22.93 -6.26
CA PHE A 42 -8.37 -22.61 -6.74
C PHE A 42 -7.60 -21.77 -5.73
N ASP A 43 -6.28 -21.86 -5.74
CA ASP A 43 -5.43 -20.95 -4.95
C ASP A 43 -5.75 -19.50 -5.31
N LYS A 44 -6.03 -18.68 -4.30
CA LYS A 44 -6.21 -17.24 -4.52
C LYS A 44 -4.95 -16.67 -5.13
N THR A 45 -3.79 -17.02 -4.58
CA THR A 45 -2.46 -16.70 -5.11
C THR A 45 -1.69 -17.98 -5.41
N GLY A 46 -1.58 -18.30 -6.70
CA GLY A 46 -0.75 -19.41 -7.16
C GLY A 46 0.75 -19.16 -6.97
N PRO A 47 1.58 -20.22 -7.05
CA PRO A 47 2.99 -20.18 -6.69
C PRO A 47 3.79 -19.17 -7.51
N TYR A 48 3.51 -19.03 -8.81
CA TYR A 48 4.23 -18.08 -9.66
C TYR A 48 4.05 -16.61 -9.23
N ARG A 49 2.82 -16.25 -8.85
CA ARG A 49 2.54 -14.88 -8.38
C ARG A 49 3.08 -14.67 -6.96
N ALA A 50 3.01 -15.70 -6.11
CA ALA A 50 3.61 -15.65 -4.77
C ALA A 50 5.15 -15.45 -4.86
N SER A 51 5.85 -16.16 -5.75
CA SER A 51 7.29 -15.97 -5.96
C SER A 51 7.61 -14.55 -6.41
N PHE A 52 6.90 -14.07 -7.44
CA PHE A 52 7.10 -12.72 -7.95
C PHE A 52 6.87 -11.65 -6.87
N LEU A 53 5.89 -11.86 -6.00
CA LEU A 53 5.57 -10.95 -4.91
C LEU A 53 6.65 -10.97 -3.82
N ILE A 54 7.15 -12.14 -3.43
CA ILE A 54 8.29 -12.28 -2.50
C ILE A 54 9.50 -11.51 -3.04
N ASP A 55 9.84 -11.72 -4.32
CA ASP A 55 10.96 -11.03 -4.97
C ASP A 55 10.75 -9.52 -5.02
N SER A 56 9.53 -9.06 -5.30
CA SER A 56 9.16 -7.63 -5.34
C SER A 56 9.27 -6.98 -3.96
N VAL A 57 8.84 -7.67 -2.91
CA VAL A 57 8.98 -7.19 -1.51
C VAL A 57 10.45 -7.14 -1.10
N ALA A 58 11.25 -8.13 -1.50
CA ALA A 58 12.69 -8.15 -1.25
C ALA A 58 13.41 -7.00 -1.99
N ASP A 59 13.04 -6.70 -3.23
CA ASP A 59 13.57 -5.56 -3.97
C ASP A 59 13.15 -4.23 -3.35
N LEU A 60 11.89 -4.10 -2.93
CA LEU A 60 11.41 -2.90 -2.22
C LEU A 60 12.21 -2.66 -0.94
N ARG A 61 12.46 -3.71 -0.13
CA ARG A 61 13.29 -3.61 1.07
C ARG A 61 14.68 -3.04 0.74
N LYS A 62 15.36 -3.60 -0.27
CA LYS A 62 16.69 -3.12 -0.70
C LYS A 62 16.64 -1.66 -1.15
N ASN A 63 15.60 -1.27 -1.89
CA ASN A 63 15.42 0.11 -2.35
C ASN A 63 15.21 1.10 -1.20
N LEU A 64 14.48 0.71 -0.15
CA LEU A 64 14.28 1.52 1.06
C LEU A 64 15.56 1.61 1.90
N GLN A 65 16.30 0.51 2.03
CA GLN A 65 17.60 0.47 2.72
C GLN A 65 18.65 1.37 2.06
N ALA A 66 18.69 1.38 0.72
CA ALA A 66 19.57 2.28 -0.03
C ALA A 66 19.27 3.78 0.22
N ARG A 67 18.09 4.11 0.77
CA ARG A 67 17.63 5.47 1.07
C ARG A 67 17.61 5.76 2.57
N GLY A 68 18.27 4.95 3.39
CA GLY A 68 18.39 5.17 4.84
C GLY A 68 17.17 4.78 5.67
N SER A 69 16.27 3.97 5.12
CA SER A 69 15.12 3.39 5.83
C SER A 69 15.21 1.85 5.85
N ASP A 70 14.12 1.15 6.15
CA ASP A 70 14.00 -0.30 6.02
C ASP A 70 12.54 -0.70 5.79
N LEU A 71 12.27 -1.97 5.47
CA LEU A 71 10.93 -2.52 5.31
C LEU A 71 10.61 -3.56 6.38
N VAL A 72 9.69 -3.21 7.28
CA VAL A 72 9.10 -4.14 8.23
C VAL A 72 8.14 -5.06 7.49
N VAL A 73 8.41 -6.37 7.55
CA VAL A 73 7.60 -7.41 6.94
C VAL A 73 7.00 -8.28 8.04
N ARG A 74 5.71 -8.58 7.90
CA ARG A 74 4.96 -9.46 8.80
C ARG A 74 4.05 -10.37 7.99
N ILE A 75 3.76 -11.54 8.53
CA ILE A 75 2.68 -12.42 8.06
C ILE A 75 1.53 -12.26 9.04
N GLY A 76 0.36 -11.86 8.55
CA GLY A 76 -0.80 -11.64 9.41
C GLY A 76 -1.82 -10.70 8.80
N LYS A 77 -2.96 -10.59 9.49
CA LYS A 77 -4.04 -9.69 9.07
C LYS A 77 -3.60 -8.24 9.24
N PRO A 78 -3.62 -7.40 8.19
CA PRO A 78 -3.22 -5.99 8.27
C PRO A 78 -3.94 -5.22 9.38
N GLU A 79 -5.25 -5.45 9.58
CA GLU A 79 -6.03 -4.78 10.64
C GLU A 79 -5.53 -5.06 12.06
N THR A 80 -4.80 -6.15 12.27
CA THR A 80 -4.19 -6.48 13.57
C THR A 80 -2.74 -6.01 13.62
N VAL A 81 -1.96 -6.37 12.61
CA VAL A 81 -0.52 -6.08 12.54
C VAL A 81 -0.24 -4.58 12.55
N LEU A 82 -0.99 -3.80 11.76
CA LEU A 82 -0.74 -2.35 11.65
C LEU A 82 -1.03 -1.63 12.96
N VAL A 83 -2.03 -2.08 13.73
CA VAL A 83 -2.38 -1.50 15.03
C VAL A 83 -1.31 -1.80 16.06
N GLU A 84 -0.82 -3.04 16.11
CA GLU A 84 0.28 -3.44 16.99
C GLU A 84 1.54 -2.62 16.71
N LEU A 85 1.91 -2.48 15.43
CA LEU A 85 3.07 -1.69 15.02
C LEU A 85 2.88 -0.20 15.32
N ALA A 86 1.71 0.37 15.00
CA ALA A 86 1.41 1.77 15.28
C ALA A 86 1.54 2.09 16.78
N LYS A 87 1.00 1.23 17.65
CA LYS A 87 1.15 1.36 19.12
C LYS A 87 2.59 1.23 19.58
N ALA A 88 3.33 0.26 19.03
CA ALA A 88 4.72 0.01 19.41
C ALA A 88 5.60 1.24 19.15
N VAL A 89 5.46 1.87 17.98
CA VAL A 89 6.27 3.03 17.60
C VAL A 89 5.66 4.37 18.00
N GLY A 90 4.40 4.39 18.45
CA GLY A 90 3.66 5.62 18.72
C GLY A 90 3.35 6.40 17.45
N ALA A 91 2.99 5.72 16.37
CA ALA A 91 2.56 6.37 15.13
C ALA A 91 1.24 7.10 15.35
N GLU A 92 1.06 8.24 14.67
CA GLU A 92 -0.19 9.02 14.71
C GLU A 92 -1.07 8.76 13.49
N ALA A 93 -0.47 8.31 12.39
CA ALA A 93 -1.15 8.07 11.12
C ALA A 93 -0.57 6.90 10.34
N VAL A 94 -1.43 6.24 9.56
CA VAL A 94 -1.08 5.22 8.56
C VAL A 94 -1.38 5.77 7.17
N TYR A 95 -0.37 5.76 6.29
CA TYR A 95 -0.49 6.19 4.90
C TYR A 95 -0.58 4.97 3.99
N ALA A 96 -1.52 4.93 3.04
CA ALA A 96 -1.66 3.85 2.07
C ALA A 96 -2.25 4.33 0.72
N HIS A 97 -1.98 3.61 -0.38
CA HIS A 97 -2.75 3.81 -1.61
C HIS A 97 -4.17 3.26 -1.44
N ARG A 98 -5.17 3.91 -2.04
CA ARG A 98 -6.58 3.47 -2.08
C ARG A 98 -6.76 2.33 -3.08
N GLU A 99 -7.53 1.32 -2.69
CA GLU A 99 -7.97 0.23 -3.57
C GLU A 99 -9.47 0.36 -3.91
N VAL A 100 -9.90 -0.36 -4.93
CA VAL A 100 -11.29 -0.29 -5.44
C VAL A 100 -12.00 -1.63 -5.55
N SER A 101 -11.27 -2.74 -5.43
CA SER A 101 -11.84 -4.08 -5.48
C SER A 101 -12.46 -4.50 -4.14
N HIS A 102 -13.44 -5.37 -4.21
CA HIS A 102 -14.34 -5.69 -3.10
C HIS A 102 -13.65 -6.21 -1.83
N ASP A 103 -12.66 -7.10 -1.98
CA ASP A 103 -11.97 -7.68 -0.82
C ASP A 103 -11.05 -6.64 -0.17
N GLU A 104 -10.37 -5.83 -0.96
CA GLU A 104 -9.47 -4.77 -0.51
C GLU A 104 -10.24 -3.62 0.16
N VAL A 105 -11.36 -3.16 -0.41
CA VAL A 105 -12.23 -2.13 0.20
C VAL A 105 -12.78 -2.63 1.54
N LYS A 106 -13.22 -3.89 1.62
CA LYS A 106 -13.63 -4.48 2.91
C LYS A 106 -12.48 -4.59 3.91
N GLY A 107 -11.26 -4.77 3.44
CA GLY A 107 -10.06 -4.75 4.26
C GLY A 107 -9.79 -3.35 4.82
N GLU A 108 -9.88 -2.34 3.97
CA GLU A 108 -9.77 -0.92 4.33
C GLU A 108 -10.83 -0.53 5.36
N ASP A 109 -12.10 -0.87 5.15
CA ASP A 109 -13.18 -0.57 6.10
C ASP A 109 -12.91 -1.11 7.52
N LYS A 110 -12.29 -2.30 7.61
CA LYS A 110 -11.89 -2.89 8.90
C LYS A 110 -10.72 -2.15 9.53
N ILE A 111 -9.73 -1.77 8.72
CA ILE A 111 -8.58 -0.99 9.20
C ILE A 111 -9.06 0.36 9.70
N ASP A 112 -9.89 1.06 8.94
CA ASP A 112 -10.47 2.35 9.32
C ASP A 112 -11.24 2.24 10.64
N ALA A 113 -12.05 1.19 10.81
CA ALA A 113 -12.77 0.96 12.06
C ALA A 113 -11.82 0.76 13.25
N VAL A 114 -10.84 -0.13 13.14
CA VAL A 114 -9.93 -0.43 14.26
C VAL A 114 -8.97 0.74 14.54
N MET A 115 -8.46 1.41 13.52
CA MET A 115 -7.59 2.59 13.68
C MET A 115 -8.33 3.74 14.37
N LYS A 116 -9.59 3.96 13.99
CA LYS A 116 -10.44 4.97 14.64
C LYS A 116 -10.67 4.69 16.12
N ASP A 117 -10.92 3.44 16.49
CA ASP A 117 -11.10 3.04 17.90
C ASP A 117 -9.83 3.29 18.74
N GLU A 118 -8.66 3.27 18.09
CA GLU A 118 -7.36 3.53 18.70
C GLU A 118 -6.90 5.00 18.58
N GLY A 119 -7.72 5.87 17.98
CA GLY A 119 -7.39 7.28 17.77
C GLY A 119 -6.31 7.54 16.73
N LEU A 120 -6.10 6.60 15.81
CA LEU A 120 -5.12 6.66 14.72
C LEU A 120 -5.78 7.16 13.42
N GLU A 121 -5.11 8.05 12.70
CA GLU A 121 -5.56 8.51 11.39
C GLU A 121 -5.14 7.53 10.28
N VAL A 122 -5.99 7.33 9.28
CA VAL A 122 -5.63 6.62 8.05
C VAL A 122 -5.79 7.57 6.86
N LYS A 123 -4.72 7.75 6.10
CA LYS A 123 -4.67 8.61 4.91
C LYS A 123 -4.51 7.78 3.65
N TYR A 124 -5.48 7.91 2.75
CA TYR A 124 -5.50 7.21 1.48
C TYR A 124 -5.13 8.12 0.31
N PHE A 125 -4.29 7.60 -0.59
CA PHE A 125 -3.82 8.30 -1.79
C PHE A 125 -4.19 7.53 -3.05
N TRP A 126 -4.47 8.22 -4.15
CA TRP A 126 -4.85 7.58 -5.40
C TRP A 126 -3.66 7.52 -6.37
N GLY A 127 -3.06 6.34 -6.53
CA GLY A 127 -1.81 6.18 -7.29
C GLY A 127 -1.78 4.99 -8.26
N SER A 128 -2.95 4.46 -8.64
CA SER A 128 -3.08 3.21 -9.41
C SER A 128 -3.48 3.40 -10.87
N THR A 129 -3.84 4.61 -11.31
CA THR A 129 -4.33 4.89 -12.68
C THR A 129 -3.61 6.07 -13.31
N LEU A 130 -3.48 6.04 -14.64
CA LEU A 130 -2.84 7.10 -15.43
C LEU A 130 -3.55 8.45 -15.30
N TYR A 131 -4.87 8.45 -15.46
CA TYR A 131 -5.71 9.61 -15.14
C TYR A 131 -6.08 9.53 -13.68
N HIS A 132 -5.71 10.55 -12.91
CA HIS A 132 -6.10 10.63 -11.51
C HIS A 132 -7.62 10.81 -11.40
N VAL A 133 -8.24 10.21 -10.39
CA VAL A 133 -9.70 10.21 -10.23
C VAL A 133 -10.29 11.63 -10.14
N ASP A 134 -9.58 12.54 -9.47
CA ASP A 134 -9.98 13.95 -9.34
C ASP A 134 -9.87 14.77 -10.63
N ASP A 135 -9.11 14.29 -11.63
CA ASP A 135 -8.92 15.00 -12.90
C ASP A 135 -9.95 14.57 -13.96
N LEU A 136 -10.80 13.59 -13.64
CA LEU A 136 -11.82 13.13 -14.57
C LEU A 136 -12.87 14.23 -14.82
N PRO A 137 -13.28 14.48 -16.07
CA PRO A 137 -14.25 15.51 -16.42
C PRO A 137 -15.70 15.06 -16.14
N PHE A 138 -15.87 14.07 -15.28
CA PHE A 138 -17.13 13.49 -14.86
C PHE A 138 -16.96 12.86 -13.49
N LYS A 139 -18.04 12.80 -12.72
CA LYS A 139 -18.06 12.03 -11.48
C LYS A 139 -18.10 10.54 -11.78
N LEU A 140 -17.62 9.71 -10.85
CA LEU A 140 -17.60 8.26 -11.02
C LEU A 140 -18.98 7.66 -11.30
N GLU A 141 -20.05 8.23 -10.75
CA GLU A 141 -21.43 7.78 -11.00
C GLU A 141 -21.89 8.03 -12.45
N GLN A 142 -21.16 8.87 -13.18
CA GLN A 142 -21.40 9.24 -14.58
C GLN A 142 -20.34 8.63 -15.52
N MET A 143 -19.60 7.62 -15.05
CA MET A 143 -18.62 6.90 -15.84
C MET A 143 -19.26 6.31 -17.10
N PRO A 144 -18.68 6.55 -18.29
CA PRO A 144 -19.18 5.94 -19.52
C PRO A 144 -19.18 4.40 -19.43
N THR A 145 -20.28 3.79 -19.86
CA THR A 145 -20.46 2.32 -19.79
C THR A 145 -19.68 1.55 -20.87
N ASN A 146 -19.02 2.26 -21.78
CA ASN A 146 -18.18 1.67 -22.80
C ASN A 146 -16.85 2.43 -22.90
N TYR A 147 -15.81 1.73 -23.35
CA TYR A 147 -14.46 2.27 -23.47
C TYR A 147 -14.36 3.47 -24.43
N GLY A 148 -15.12 3.46 -25.53
CA GLY A 148 -15.12 4.54 -26.51
C GLY A 148 -15.52 5.88 -25.91
N GLY A 149 -16.64 5.89 -25.17
CA GLY A 149 -17.12 7.09 -24.46
C GLY A 149 -16.19 7.50 -23.31
N PHE A 150 -15.54 6.56 -22.62
CA PHE A 150 -14.51 6.88 -21.65
C PHE A 150 -13.33 7.60 -22.31
N ARG A 151 -12.76 6.99 -23.36
CA ARG A 151 -11.62 7.53 -24.11
C ARG A 151 -11.92 8.92 -24.67
N GLU A 152 -13.09 9.12 -25.28
CA GLU A 152 -13.47 10.41 -25.85
C GLU A 152 -13.46 11.54 -24.81
N LYS A 153 -13.92 11.25 -23.58
CA LYS A 153 -13.92 12.21 -22.49
C LYS A 153 -12.53 12.50 -21.93
N VAL A 154 -11.63 11.51 -21.87
CA VAL A 154 -10.31 11.67 -21.21
C VAL A 154 -9.15 12.00 -22.16
N GLN A 155 -9.31 11.82 -23.48
CA GLN A 155 -8.20 11.95 -24.46
C GLN A 155 -7.50 13.32 -24.48
N GLY A 156 -8.16 14.38 -24.01
CA GLY A 156 -7.62 15.74 -23.96
C GLY A 156 -7.07 16.15 -22.59
N LEU A 157 -7.15 15.28 -21.58
CA LEU A 157 -6.65 15.58 -20.23
C LEU A 157 -5.12 15.56 -20.22
N GLU A 158 -4.54 16.52 -19.51
CA GLU A 158 -3.12 16.48 -19.18
C GLU A 158 -2.88 15.39 -18.13
N VAL A 159 -1.91 14.52 -18.38
CA VAL A 159 -1.48 13.51 -17.41
C VAL A 159 -0.59 14.19 -16.38
N ARG A 160 -0.86 13.93 -15.08
CA ARG A 160 -0.03 14.45 -14.00
C ARG A 160 1.43 14.05 -14.19
N LYS A 161 2.35 14.95 -13.87
CA LYS A 161 3.78 14.65 -13.88
C LYS A 161 4.08 13.59 -12.81
N THR A 162 5.00 12.69 -13.14
CA THR A 162 5.50 11.69 -12.19
C THR A 162 6.18 12.36 -11.01
N ILE A 163 6.03 11.77 -9.83
CA ILE A 163 6.73 12.19 -8.62
C ILE A 163 8.09 11.49 -8.59
N GLU A 164 9.17 12.27 -8.46
CA GLU A 164 10.52 11.73 -8.35
C GLU A 164 10.68 10.88 -7.08
N ALA A 165 11.52 9.85 -7.17
CA ALA A 165 11.85 9.06 -5.99
C ALA A 165 12.67 9.90 -5.01
N LEU A 166 12.38 9.75 -3.71
CA LEU A 166 13.15 10.40 -2.67
C LEU A 166 14.58 9.82 -2.62
N ASP A 167 15.59 10.68 -2.61
CA ASP A 167 17.00 10.27 -2.47
C ASP A 167 17.30 9.73 -1.06
N GLN A 168 16.63 10.28 -0.06
CA GLN A 168 16.69 9.84 1.33
C GLN A 168 15.29 9.82 1.93
N LEU A 169 15.01 8.81 2.73
CA LEU A 169 13.78 8.70 3.49
C LEU A 169 13.98 9.16 4.93
N ARG A 170 12.88 9.54 5.58
CA ARG A 170 12.91 9.75 7.03
C ARG A 170 13.34 8.45 7.71
N GLY A 171 14.18 8.59 8.72
CA GLY A 171 14.66 7.45 9.49
C GLY A 171 13.53 6.71 10.19
N LEU A 172 13.85 5.51 10.66
CA LEU A 172 12.95 4.68 11.46
C LEU A 172 12.61 5.36 12.79
N PRO A 173 11.40 5.15 13.34
CA PRO A 173 11.06 5.63 14.67
C PRO A 173 12.03 5.12 15.74
N ALA A 174 12.48 5.99 16.65
CA ALA A 174 13.38 5.61 17.74
C ALA A 174 12.70 4.77 18.83
N ARG A 175 11.37 4.74 18.84
CA ARG A 175 10.54 4.01 19.81
C ARG A 175 10.09 2.68 19.22
N GLY A 176 10.02 1.65 20.05
CA GLY A 176 9.32 0.39 19.75
C GLY A 176 10.22 -0.78 19.38
N ASP A 177 11.51 -0.53 19.09
CA ASP A 177 12.51 -1.56 18.75
C ASP A 177 11.97 -2.60 17.75
N VAL A 178 11.34 -2.09 16.69
CA VAL A 178 10.63 -2.93 15.72
C VAL A 178 11.63 -3.53 14.76
N GLU A 179 11.83 -4.84 14.90
CA GLU A 179 12.67 -5.61 13.99
C GLU A 179 12.07 -5.67 12.57
N PRO A 180 12.89 -5.57 11.50
CA PRO A 180 12.43 -5.65 10.12
C PRO A 180 11.66 -6.95 9.80
N GLY A 181 12.00 -8.06 10.46
CA GLY A 181 11.38 -9.36 10.23
C GLY A 181 11.81 -10.02 8.92
N GLU A 182 11.63 -11.34 8.84
CA GLU A 182 11.98 -12.13 7.66
C GLU A 182 10.94 -11.99 6.54
N ILE A 183 11.41 -12.05 5.30
CA ILE A 183 10.52 -12.19 4.14
C ILE A 183 10.21 -13.68 4.02
N PRO A 184 8.92 -14.07 3.98
CA PRO A 184 8.53 -15.47 3.89
C PRO A 184 9.03 -16.13 2.60
N SER A 185 9.31 -17.43 2.70
CA SER A 185 9.41 -18.29 1.54
C SER A 185 8.03 -18.70 1.03
N LEU A 186 7.96 -19.33 -0.15
CA LEU A 186 6.72 -19.92 -0.66
C LEU A 186 6.08 -20.96 0.28
N VAL A 187 6.87 -21.60 1.15
CA VAL A 187 6.37 -22.61 2.09
C VAL A 187 5.70 -21.97 3.30
N ASP A 188 6.04 -20.71 3.59
CA ASP A 188 5.50 -19.95 4.71
C ASP A 188 4.18 -19.24 4.38
N LEU A 189 3.80 -19.18 3.10
CA LEU A 189 2.59 -18.54 2.57
C LEU A 189 1.52 -19.56 2.19
#